data_AF-A0A7X5URZ1-F1
#
_entry.id   AF-A0A7X5URZ1-F1
#
_cell.length_a   1.000
_cell.length_b   1.000
_cell.length_c   1.000
_cell.angle_alpha   90.00
_cell.angle_beta   90.00
_cell.angle_gamma   90.00
#
_symmetry.space_group_name_H-M   'P 1'
#
loop_
_entity.id
_entity.type
_entity.pdbx_description
1 polymer ?
#
loop_
_entity_poly.entity_id
_entity_poly.type
_entity_poly.pdbx_seq_one_letter_code
_entity_poly.pdbx_strand_id
1 'polypeptide(L)'
;MTITDLHCDHCDRFVSAPDAGVRFVYHPGRAQFRDSSGLLCAPCWDELEQWLGQDRPLRQCAVCREQVTREQSLHVHRVDDAQAWRLCGRHTVEFLNGLRTVEPKLDSATFRFPAQE
;
A
#
# COMPACT_ATOMS: atom_id res chain seq x y z
N MET A 1 -28.89 -0.89 6.29
CA MET A 1 -27.46 -0.54 6.42
C MET A 1 -26.68 -1.56 5.60
N THR A 2 -25.84 -1.24 4.62
CA THR A 2 -25.48 0.01 3.93
C THR A 2 -24.56 -0.49 2.80
N ILE A 3 -24.91 -0.31 1.53
CA ILE A 3 -23.89 -0.40 0.48
C ILE A 3 -23.34 1.00 0.38
N THR A 4 -22.25 1.26 1.10
CA THR A 4 -21.41 2.42 0.88
C THR A 4 -20.92 2.29 -0.56
N ASP A 5 -21.04 3.33 -1.38
CA ASP A 5 -20.51 3.28 -2.74
C ASP A 5 -18.99 3.09 -2.67
N LEU A 6 -18.54 1.85 -2.84
CA LEU A 6 -17.14 1.48 -2.75
C LEU A 6 -16.43 1.99 -3.99
N HIS A 7 -15.43 2.84 -3.82
CA HIS A 7 -14.66 3.41 -4.92
C HIS A 7 -13.19 2.98 -4.79
N CYS A 8 -12.53 2.85 -5.93
CA CYS A 8 -11.09 2.59 -5.99
C CYS A 8 -10.32 3.78 -5.44
N ASP A 9 -9.46 3.54 -4.45
CA ASP A 9 -8.64 4.56 -3.82
C ASP A 9 -7.63 5.19 -4.79
N HIS A 10 -7.33 4.56 -5.93
CA HIS A 10 -6.43 5.10 -6.94
C HIS A 10 -7.16 5.93 -8.02
N CYS A 11 -8.17 5.33 -8.68
CA CYS A 11 -8.80 5.91 -9.87
C CYS A 11 -10.23 6.41 -9.66
N ASP A 12 -10.77 6.33 -8.44
CA ASP A 12 -12.13 6.75 -8.10
C ASP A 12 -13.23 5.98 -8.87
N ARG A 13 -12.89 4.83 -9.45
CA ARG A 13 -13.87 3.99 -10.14
C ARG A 13 -14.74 3.27 -9.12
N PHE A 14 -16.05 3.31 -9.32
CA PHE A 14 -17.01 2.52 -8.55
C PHE A 14 -16.72 1.02 -8.68
N VAL A 15 -16.67 0.33 -7.53
CA VAL A 15 -16.45 -1.10 -7.37
C VAL A 15 -17.81 -1.74 -7.08
N SER A 16 -18.45 -2.23 -8.13
CA SER A 16 -19.84 -2.69 -8.10
C SER A 16 -20.06 -4.04 -7.41
N ALA A 17 -19.00 -4.81 -7.19
CA ALA A 17 -19.07 -6.15 -6.62
C ALA A 17 -17.77 -6.52 -5.87
N PRO A 18 -17.80 -7.46 -4.92
CA PRO A 18 -16.63 -7.85 -4.13
C PRO A 18 -15.44 -8.39 -4.93
N ASP A 19 -15.70 -9.01 -6.09
CA ASP A 19 -14.69 -9.54 -7.01
C ASP A 19 -14.14 -8.48 -7.98
N ALA A 20 -14.82 -7.34 -8.11
CA ALA A 20 -14.40 -6.23 -8.94
C ALA A 20 -13.32 -5.34 -8.28
N GLY A 21 -12.94 -5.64 -7.03
CA GLY A 21 -11.91 -4.93 -6.30
C GLY A 21 -11.16 -5.80 -5.31
N VAL A 22 -9.96 -5.36 -4.94
CA VAL A 22 -9.07 -6.04 -4.02
C VAL A 22 -8.88 -5.17 -2.79
N ARG A 23 -9.23 -5.75 -1.63
CA ARG A 23 -8.92 -5.13 -0.34
C ARG A 23 -7.49 -5.43 0.05
N PHE A 24 -6.80 -4.39 0.48
CA PHE A 24 -5.41 -4.49 0.87
C PHE A 24 -5.14 -3.74 2.16
N VAL A 25 -3.99 -4.05 2.71
CA VAL A 25 -3.49 -3.53 3.97
C VAL A 25 -2.16 -2.86 3.69
N TYR A 26 -1.96 -1.69 4.27
CA TYR A 26 -0.64 -1.08 4.32
C TYR A 26 -0.34 -0.53 5.71
N HIS A 27 0.93 -0.58 6.11
CA HIS A 27 1.39 0.00 7.38
C HIS A 27 2.88 0.30 7.42
N PRO A 28 3.28 1.43 8.04
CA PRO A 28 4.68 1.69 8.33
C PRO A 28 5.13 0.83 9.52
N GLY A 29 6.26 0.15 9.39
CA GLY A 29 6.91 -0.49 10.53
C GLY A 29 6.10 -1.61 11.19
N ARG A 30 5.50 -1.32 12.35
CA ARG A 30 4.76 -2.29 13.17
C ARG A 30 3.30 -2.43 12.73
N ALA A 31 2.77 -3.65 12.83
CA ALA A 31 1.39 -3.96 12.45
C ALA A 31 0.31 -3.24 13.28
N GLN A 32 0.68 -2.60 14.40
CA GLN A 32 -0.23 -1.75 15.17
C GLN A 32 -0.65 -0.47 14.41
N PHE A 33 0.11 -0.05 13.40
CA PHE A 33 -0.22 1.08 12.51
C PHE A 33 -0.95 0.60 11.24
N ARG A 34 -1.66 -0.53 11.33
CA ARG A 34 -2.37 -1.15 10.21
C ARG A 34 -3.53 -0.30 9.73
N ASP A 35 -3.46 0.10 8.47
CA ASP A 35 -4.62 0.53 7.72
C ASP A 35 -5.11 -0.62 6.84
N SER A 36 -6.33 -1.09 7.10
CA SER A 36 -7.01 -2.15 6.34
C SER A 36 -8.20 -1.63 5.53
N SER A 37 -8.27 -0.32 5.32
CA SER A 37 -9.35 0.33 4.56
C SER A 37 -9.08 0.36 3.05
N GLY A 38 -7.85 0.06 2.63
CA GLY A 38 -7.43 0.12 1.24
C GLY A 38 -8.29 -0.74 0.31
N LEU A 39 -8.78 -0.12 -0.77
CA LEU A 39 -9.53 -0.76 -1.83
C LEU A 39 -9.08 -0.28 -3.21
N LEU A 40 -8.57 -1.19 -4.04
CA LEU A 40 -8.34 -0.92 -5.47
C LEU A 40 -9.34 -1.69 -6.32
N CYS A 41 -9.75 -1.14 -7.48
CA CYS A 41 -10.41 -1.94 -8.50
C CYS A 41 -9.41 -2.93 -9.11
N ALA A 42 -9.89 -4.04 -9.67
CA ALA A 42 -9.02 -5.11 -10.18
C ALA A 42 -7.89 -4.61 -11.12
N PRO A 43 -8.15 -3.71 -12.11
CA PRO A 43 -7.07 -3.19 -12.95
C PRO A 43 -5.98 -2.43 -12.19
N CYS A 44 -6.36 -1.56 -11.25
CA CYS A 44 -5.39 -0.82 -10.45
C CYS A 44 -4.62 -1.73 -9.50
N TRP A 45 -5.24 -2.81 -9.03
CA TRP A 45 -4.56 -3.83 -8.25
C TRP A 45 -3.53 -4.58 -9.10
N ASP A 46 -3.89 -4.99 -10.32
CA ASP A 46 -2.99 -5.69 -11.24
C ASP A 46 -1.78 -4.81 -11.60
N GLU A 47 -1.99 -3.51 -11.86
CA GLU A 47 -0.92 -2.53 -12.10
C GLU A 47 -0.01 -2.39 -10.88
N LEU A 48 -0.58 -2.34 -9.67
CA LEU A 48 0.18 -2.28 -8.43
C LEU A 48 1.02 -3.55 -8.23
N GLU A 49 0.45 -4.75 -8.42
CA GLU A 49 1.18 -6.02 -8.29
C GLU A 49 2.32 -6.13 -9.33
N GLN A 50 2.12 -5.63 -10.54
CA GLN A 50 3.19 -5.56 -11.55
C GLN A 50 4.33 -4.65 -11.11
N TRP A 51 4.02 -3.48 -10.56
CA TRP A 51 5.03 -2.54 -10.04
C TRP A 51 5.76 -3.08 -8.80
N LEU A 52 5.04 -3.74 -7.89
CA LEU A 52 5.61 -4.39 -6.71
C LEU A 52 6.46 -5.62 -7.07
N GLY A 53 6.11 -6.31 -8.15
CA GLY A 53 6.75 -7.55 -8.58
C GLY A 53 6.28 -8.77 -7.79
N GLN A 54 6.61 -9.96 -8.30
CA GLN A 54 6.19 -11.24 -7.70
C GLN A 54 7.00 -11.61 -6.45
N ASP A 55 8.24 -11.12 -6.34
CA ASP A 55 9.10 -11.39 -5.20
C ASP A 55 8.69 -10.53 -3.99
N ARG A 56 8.63 -11.17 -2.82
CA ARG A 56 8.35 -10.50 -1.53
C ARG A 56 9.55 -10.61 -0.58
N PRO A 57 10.68 -9.92 -0.88
CA PRO A 57 11.90 -10.06 -0.10
C PRO A 57 11.75 -9.47 1.31
N LEU A 58 12.17 -10.22 2.33
CA LEU A 58 11.98 -9.85 3.75
C LEU A 58 12.82 -8.66 4.22
N ARG A 59 13.81 -8.16 3.46
CA ARG A 59 14.71 -7.06 3.90
C ARG A 59 15.10 -6.13 2.76
N GLN A 60 14.30 -6.11 1.70
CA GLN A 60 14.57 -5.29 0.53
C GLN A 60 13.28 -4.62 0.07
N CYS A 61 13.43 -3.44 -0.52
CA CYS A 61 12.35 -2.82 -1.26
C CYS A 61 11.96 -3.71 -2.44
N ALA A 62 10.67 -4.00 -2.60
CA ALA A 62 10.15 -4.81 -3.68
C ALA A 62 10.47 -4.21 -5.07
N VAL A 63 10.49 -2.88 -5.16
CA VAL A 63 10.69 -2.11 -6.40
C VAL A 63 12.18 -1.95 -6.75
N CYS A 64 12.98 -1.33 -5.88
CA CYS A 64 14.38 -1.00 -6.18
C CYS A 64 15.43 -1.93 -5.56
N ARG A 65 15.01 -2.93 -4.76
CA ARG A 65 15.88 -3.87 -4.03
C ARG A 65 16.84 -3.25 -3.01
N GLU A 66 16.71 -1.95 -2.72
CA GLU A 66 17.39 -1.29 -1.61
C GLU A 66 17.12 -2.02 -0.29
N GLN A 67 18.14 -2.16 0.55
CA GLN A 67 17.96 -2.78 1.86
C GLN A 67 17.05 -1.93 2.74
N VAL A 68 16.07 -2.57 3.36
CA VAL A 68 15.15 -1.93 4.30
C VAL A 68 15.03 -2.75 5.57
N THR A 69 14.89 -2.06 6.69
CA THR A 69 14.53 -2.71 7.96
C THR A 69 13.02 -2.88 8.05
N ARG A 70 12.56 -3.65 9.04
CA ARG A 70 11.12 -3.81 9.27
C ARG A 70 10.50 -2.46 9.61
N GLU A 71 11.19 -1.66 10.42
CA GLU A 71 10.76 -0.38 10.98
C GLU A 71 10.85 0.76 9.97
N GLN A 72 11.78 0.70 9.02
CA GLN A 72 11.99 1.70 7.98
C GLN A 72 11.49 1.21 6.61
N SER A 73 10.31 0.59 6.61
CA SER A 73 9.60 0.23 5.38
C SER A 73 8.09 0.35 5.54
N LEU A 74 7.41 0.60 4.43
CA LEU A 74 5.97 0.39 4.32
C LEU A 74 5.74 -1.06 3.92
N HIS A 75 4.88 -1.74 4.67
CA HIS A 75 4.44 -3.09 4.36
C HIS A 75 3.13 -2.97 3.62
N VAL A 76 3.00 -3.65 2.48
CA VAL A 76 1.78 -3.70 1.67
C VAL A 76 1.44 -5.17 1.44
N HIS A 77 0.20 -5.58 1.67
CA HIS A 77 -0.25 -6.94 1.43
C HIS A 77 -1.76 -7.01 1.22
N ARG A 78 -2.25 -8.10 0.63
CA ARG A 78 -3.70 -8.32 0.52
C ARG A 78 -4.29 -8.70 1.87
N VAL A 79 -5.59 -8.46 2.09
CA VAL A 79 -6.24 -8.87 3.35
C VAL A 79 -6.22 -10.39 3.54
N ASP A 80 -6.30 -11.15 2.44
CA ASP A 80 -6.30 -12.62 2.41
C ASP A 80 -4.89 -13.25 2.39
N ASP A 81 -3.83 -12.43 2.33
CA ASP A 81 -2.45 -12.89 2.27
C ASP A 81 -1.55 -12.09 3.22
N ALA A 82 -0.98 -12.77 4.22
CA ALA A 82 -0.13 -12.13 5.22
C ALA A 82 1.29 -11.82 4.73
N GLN A 83 1.70 -12.31 3.56
CA GLN A 83 3.02 -12.01 3.02
C GLN A 83 3.04 -10.61 2.40
N ALA A 84 3.85 -9.73 2.97
CA ALA A 84 3.92 -8.34 2.55
C ALA A 84 5.10 -8.04 1.63
N TRP A 85 4.84 -7.20 0.63
CA TRP A 85 5.85 -6.40 -0.02
C TRP A 85 6.33 -5.32 0.95
N ARG A 86 7.61 -4.93 0.81
CA ARG A 86 8.20 -3.85 1.58
C ARG A 86 8.65 -2.73 0.66
N LEU A 87 8.38 -1.48 1.02
CA LEU A 87 8.80 -0.31 0.26
C LEU A 87 9.76 0.55 1.08
N CYS A 88 10.85 1.00 0.47
CA CYS A 88 11.71 2.03 1.05
C CYS A 88 11.00 3.39 1.03
N GLY A 89 11.54 4.39 1.73
CA GLY A 89 10.88 5.70 1.90
C GLY A 89 10.46 6.36 0.58
N ARG A 90 11.28 6.25 -0.48
CA ARG A 90 10.95 6.79 -1.80
C ARG A 90 9.69 6.16 -2.39
N HIS A 91 9.66 4.83 -2.47
CA HIS A 91 8.53 4.10 -3.06
C HIS A 91 7.31 4.08 -2.15
N THR A 92 7.49 4.24 -0.84
CA THR A 92 6.38 4.51 0.09
C THR A 92 5.65 5.79 -0.29
N VAL A 93 6.38 6.88 -0.53
CA VAL A 93 5.76 8.15 -0.94
C VAL A 93 5.10 8.02 -2.31
N GLU A 94 5.74 7.36 -3.27
CA GLU A 94 5.16 7.10 -4.59
C GLU A 94 3.85 6.32 -4.49
N PHE A 95 3.84 5.23 -3.73
CA PHE A 95 2.65 4.42 -3.49
C PHE A 95 1.54 5.22 -2.80
N LEU A 96 1.84 5.85 -1.66
CA LEU A 96 0.84 6.57 -0.87
C LEU A 96 0.28 7.78 -1.62
N ASN A 97 1.10 8.51 -2.37
CA ASN A 97 0.61 9.63 -3.17
C ASN A 97 -0.22 9.19 -4.38
N GLY A 98 -0.05 7.96 -4.84
CA GLY A 98 -0.93 7.34 -5.83
C GLY A 98 -2.35 7.12 -5.28
N LEU A 99 -2.52 6.99 -3.97
CA LEU A 99 -3.84 6.86 -3.35
C LEU A 99 -4.48 8.24 -3.18
N ARG A 100 -5.69 8.42 -3.70
CA ARG A 100 -6.51 9.63 -3.57
C ARG A 100 -6.89 9.90 -2.12
N THR A 101 -7.08 8.86 -1.32
CA THR A 101 -7.48 8.94 0.09
C THR A 101 -6.39 9.46 1.02
N VAL A 102 -5.12 9.44 0.58
CA VAL A 102 -4.00 9.99 1.36
C VAL A 102 -3.95 11.51 1.16
N GLU A 103 -4.38 12.26 2.16
CA GLU A 103 -4.24 13.71 2.19
C GLU A 103 -3.70 14.17 3.57
N PRO A 104 -2.74 15.11 3.61
CA PRO A 104 -2.05 15.72 2.47
C PRO A 104 -1.10 14.74 1.77
N LYS A 105 -0.82 14.98 0.48
CA LYS A 105 0.26 14.27 -0.22
C LYS A 105 1.60 14.47 0.48
N LEU A 106 2.41 13.43 0.47
CA LEU A 106 3.70 13.35 1.14
C LEU A 106 4.81 13.87 0.22
N ASP A 107 5.81 14.53 0.79
CA ASP A 107 7.02 14.93 0.07
C ASP A 107 8.15 13.93 0.34
N SER A 108 8.69 13.35 -0.73
CA SER A 108 9.79 12.39 -0.67
C SER A 108 11.06 12.92 0.01
N ALA A 109 11.32 14.23 -0.04
CA ALA A 109 12.49 14.83 0.57
C ALA A 109 12.39 14.87 2.11
N THR A 110 11.18 15.10 2.62
CA THR A 110 10.90 15.31 4.05
C THR A 110 10.29 14.09 4.73
N PHE A 111 9.74 13.14 3.96
CA PHE A 111 9.13 11.93 4.50
C PHE A 111 10.13 11.12 5.34
N ARG A 112 9.70 10.76 6.54
CA ARG A 112 10.41 9.85 7.43
C ARG A 112 9.40 8.86 7.99
N PHE A 113 9.79 7.59 8.09
CA PHE A 113 8.98 6.63 8.83
C PHE A 113 8.87 7.08 10.30
N PRO A 114 7.74 6.82 10.97
CA PRO A 114 7.58 7.14 12.39
C PRO A 114 8.76 6.59 13.19
N ALA A 115 9.42 7.47 13.95
CA ALA A 115 10.49 7.06 14.85
C ALA A 115 9.93 6.08 15.88
N GLN A 116 10.72 5.07 16.23
CA GLN A 116 10.43 4.23 17.39
C GLN A 116 10.82 5.07 18.62
N GLU A 117 9.85 5.48 19.43
CA GLU A 117 10.12 5.78 20.85
C GLU A 117 10.45 4.48 21.60
#